data_AF-A0A443SRP1-F1
#
_entry.id   AF-A0A443SRP1-F1
#
_cell.length_a   1.000
_cell.length_b   1.000
_cell.length_c   1.000
_cell.angle_alpha   90.00
_cell.angle_beta   90.00
_cell.angle_gamma   90.00
#
_symmetry.space_group_name_H-M   'P 1'
#
loop_
_entity.id
_entity.type
_entity.pdbx_description
1 polymer ?
#
loop_
_entity_poly.entity_id
_entity_poly.type
_entity_poly.pdbx_seq_one_letter_code
_entity_poly.pdbx_strand_id
1 'polypeptide(L)'
;MWSSFGEPVLDTGTHRIGDYVSSDGSVISFINITRITAQEGGHYQCTAVNDFGEDSASVWISVIGAPFIKAMKNITAISANTVFIDCPFSAHRLSSIQWYKG
;
A
#
# COMPACT_ATOMS: atom_id res chain seq x y z
N MET A 1 9.33 3.14 -5.93
CA MET A 1 7.91 3.09 -6.34
C MET A 1 7.03 2.92 -5.12
N TRP A 2 5.84 3.52 -5.11
CA TRP A 2 4.90 3.43 -3.99
C TRP A 2 3.80 2.42 -4.27
N SER A 3 3.46 1.61 -3.27
CA SER A 3 2.39 0.62 -3.31
C SER A 3 1.58 0.60 -2.02
N SER A 4 0.33 0.15 -2.10
CA SER A 4 -0.53 -0.15 -0.95
C SER A 4 -1.17 -1.52 -1.14
N PHE A 5 -0.94 -2.44 -0.20
CA PHE A 5 -1.40 -3.84 -0.30
C PHE A 5 -1.04 -4.51 -1.63
N GLY A 6 0.21 -4.34 -2.08
CA GLY A 6 0.70 -4.90 -3.35
C GLY A 6 0.25 -4.16 -4.61
N GLU A 7 -0.68 -3.21 -4.49
CA GLU A 7 -1.18 -2.44 -5.63
C GLU A 7 -0.41 -1.12 -5.78
N PRO A 8 -0.01 -0.72 -7.00
CA PRO A 8 0.69 0.54 -7.21
C PRO A 8 -0.22 1.71 -6.83
N VAL A 9 0.33 2.66 -6.06
CA VAL A 9 -0.40 3.91 -5.79
C VAL A 9 -0.33 4.77 -7.05
N LEU A 10 -1.50 5.23 -7.51
CA LEU A 10 -1.62 6.05 -8.71
C LEU A 10 -1.57 7.54 -8.35
N ASP A 11 -0.90 8.33 -9.19
CA ASP A 11 -0.95 9.78 -9.10
C ASP A 11 -2.35 10.28 -9.49
N THR A 12 -3.05 10.85 -8.53
CA THR A 12 -4.44 11.29 -8.62
C THR A 12 -4.62 12.63 -7.89
N GLY A 13 -5.83 13.19 -7.88
CA GLY A 13 -6.11 14.37 -7.04
C GLY A 13 -5.92 14.12 -5.54
N THR A 14 -6.10 12.86 -5.09
CA THR A 14 -5.96 12.46 -3.69
C THR A 14 -4.51 12.14 -3.33
N HIS A 15 -3.83 11.33 -4.15
CA HIS A 15 -2.44 10.92 -3.96
C HIS A 15 -1.56 11.65 -4.95
N ARG A 16 -0.62 12.47 -4.49
CA ARG A 16 0.36 13.13 -5.34
C ARG A 16 1.73 12.53 -5.07
N ILE A 17 2.31 11.89 -6.07
CA ILE A 17 3.59 11.18 -5.95
C ILE A 17 4.68 12.06 -6.55
N GLY A 18 5.82 12.16 -5.88
CA GLY A 18 6.96 12.89 -6.39
C GLY A 18 8.27 12.31 -5.92
N ASP A 19 9.32 12.62 -6.67
CA ASP A 19 10.69 12.29 -6.31
C ASP A 19 11.65 13.36 -6.83
N TYR A 20 12.80 13.48 -6.17
CA TYR A 20 13.91 14.31 -6.60
C TYR A 20 15.23 13.75 -6.08
N VAL A 21 16.32 14.18 -6.72
CA VAL A 21 17.68 13.89 -6.24
C VAL A 21 18.14 15.04 -5.35
N SER A 22 18.48 14.73 -4.10
CA SER A 22 19.03 15.66 -3.14
C SER A 22 20.48 16.03 -3.51
N SER A 23 21.01 17.10 -2.95
CA SER A 23 22.36 17.61 -3.24
C SER A 23 23.49 16.64 -2.87
N ASP A 24 23.23 15.72 -1.94
CA ASP A 24 24.11 14.62 -1.54
C ASP A 24 24.05 13.41 -2.48
N GLY A 25 23.24 13.46 -3.54
CA GLY A 25 23.05 12.38 -4.50
C GLY A 25 22.02 11.33 -4.08
N SER A 26 21.40 11.49 -2.92
CA SER A 26 20.33 10.59 -2.44
C SER A 26 19.02 10.86 -3.18
N VAL A 27 18.28 9.81 -3.55
CA VAL A 27 16.92 9.95 -4.10
C VAL A 27 15.92 10.07 -2.96
N ILE A 28 15.16 11.16 -2.95
CA ILE A 28 14.05 11.36 -2.02
C ILE A 28 12.74 11.15 -2.78
N SER A 29 11.97 10.13 -2.40
CA SER A 29 10.62 9.88 -2.93
C SER A 29 9.59 10.07 -1.82
N PHE A 30 8.48 10.70 -2.16
CA PHE A 30 7.41 10.99 -1.22
C PHE A 30 6.04 10.84 -1.88
N ILE A 31 5.03 10.66 -1.03
CA ILE A 31 3.63 10.66 -1.40
C ILE A 31 2.88 11.64 -0.50
N ASN A 32 2.13 12.55 -1.12
CA ASN A 32 1.26 13.49 -0.44
C ASN A 32 -0.19 13.06 -0.60
N ILE A 33 -0.88 12.85 0.52
CA ILE A 33 -2.30 12.50 0.54
C ILE A 33 -3.10 13.75 0.91
N THR A 34 -3.76 14.36 -0.07
CA THR A 34 -4.40 15.69 0.07
C THR A 34 -5.65 15.65 0.96
N ARG A 35 -6.41 14.55 0.92
CA ARG A 35 -7.59 14.33 1.75
C ARG A 35 -7.61 12.91 2.27
N ILE A 36 -7.37 12.77 3.57
CA ILE A 36 -7.33 11.47 4.22
C ILE A 36 -8.73 11.00 4.63
N THR A 37 -9.14 9.83 4.16
CA THR A 37 -10.34 9.12 4.62
C THR A 37 -10.00 7.69 5.01
N ALA A 38 -10.98 6.93 5.50
CA ALA A 38 -10.78 5.50 5.80
C ALA A 38 -10.29 4.72 4.57
N GLN A 39 -10.60 5.14 3.34
CA GLN A 39 -10.14 4.48 2.11
C GLN A 39 -8.62 4.66 1.88
N GLU A 40 -8.06 5.80 2.30
CA GLU A 40 -6.63 6.08 2.19
C GLU A 40 -5.82 5.45 3.32
N GLY A 41 -6.44 5.01 4.42
CA GLY A 41 -5.73 4.28 5.47
C GLY A 41 -5.25 2.89 5.01
N GLY A 42 -4.30 2.35 5.77
CA GLY A 42 -3.72 1.03 5.53
C GLY A 42 -2.21 1.03 5.36
N HIS A 43 -1.68 -0.05 4.79
CA HIS A 43 -0.26 -0.27 4.59
C HIS A 43 0.24 0.44 3.32
N TYR A 44 1.30 1.23 3.44
CA TYR A 44 2.02 1.82 2.31
C TYR A 44 3.47 1.35 2.34
N GLN A 45 4.00 1.04 1.17
CA GLN A 45 5.38 0.60 1.00
C GLN A 45 6.03 1.38 -0.13
N CYS A 46 7.23 1.91 0.13
CA CYS A 46 8.12 2.43 -0.88
C CYS A 46 9.21 1.40 -1.16
N THR A 47 9.35 1.00 -2.42
CA THR A 47 10.44 0.11 -2.87
C THR A 47 11.43 0.92 -3.71
N ALA A 48 12.70 0.97 -3.29
CA ALA A 48 13.80 1.52 -4.05
C ALA A 48 14.47 0.39 -4.84
N VAL A 49 14.75 0.62 -6.12
CA VAL A 49 15.31 -0.40 -7.03
C VAL A 49 16.50 0.20 -7.78
N ASN A 50 17.57 -0.56 -7.90
CA ASN A 50 18.73 -0.26 -8.75
C ASN A 50 19.20 -1.53 -9.47
N ASP A 51 20.26 -1.42 -10.26
CA ASP A 51 20.81 -2.54 -11.05
C ASP A 51 21.33 -3.71 -10.20
N PHE A 52 21.52 -3.51 -8.90
CA PHE A 52 22.06 -4.51 -7.97
C PHE A 52 20.99 -5.13 -7.06
N GLY A 53 19.76 -4.64 -7.09
CA GLY A 53 18.66 -5.19 -6.31
C GLY A 53 17.63 -4.15 -5.89
N GLU A 54 16.89 -4.50 -4.84
CA GLU A 54 15.84 -3.68 -4.29
C GLU A 54 15.88 -3.66 -2.76
N ASP A 55 15.39 -2.57 -2.18
CA ASP A 55 15.11 -2.45 -0.76
C ASP A 55 13.75 -1.78 -0.57
N SER A 56 13.08 -2.03 0.55
CA SER A 56 11.74 -1.52 0.79
C SER A 56 11.52 -1.04 2.22
N ALA A 57 10.78 0.05 2.35
CA ALA A 57 10.36 0.61 3.62
C ALA A 57 8.85 0.74 3.67
N SER A 58 8.27 0.35 4.80
CA SER A 58 6.82 0.26 4.97
C SER A 58 6.32 1.07 6.15
N VAL A 59 5.12 1.62 6.01
CA VAL A 59 4.44 2.42 7.03
C VAL A 59 2.96 2.12 7.06
N TRP A 60 2.37 2.13 8.26
CA TRP A 60 0.93 1.98 8.44
C TRP A 60 0.27 3.34 8.71
N ILE A 61 -0.68 3.73 7.86
CA ILE A 61 -1.48 4.93 8.05
C ILE A 61 -2.77 4.54 8.77
N SER A 62 -2.89 4.92 10.04
CA SER A 62 -4.11 4.70 10.83
C SER A 62 -5.03 5.92 10.75
N VAL A 63 -6.22 5.73 10.18
CA VAL A 63 -7.23 6.79 10.05
C VAL A 63 -8.38 6.51 11.00
N ILE A 64 -8.68 7.48 11.87
CA ILE A 64 -9.79 7.37 12.84
C ILE A 64 -11.11 7.27 12.08
N GLY A 65 -11.87 6.20 12.35
CA GLY A 65 -13.14 5.94 11.71
C GLY A 65 -13.55 4.47 11.85
N ALA A 66 -14.70 4.13 11.26
CA ALA A 66 -15.13 2.74 11.16
C ALA A 66 -14.13 1.95 10.29
N PRO A 67 -13.86 0.67 10.61
CA PRO A 67 -13.03 -0.18 9.77
C PRO A 67 -13.58 -0.25 8.35
N PHE A 68 -12.68 -0.23 7.37
CA PHE A 68 -13.02 -0.31 5.95
C PHE A 68 -12.16 -1.37 5.27
N ILE A 69 -12.79 -2.26 4.52
CA ILE A 69 -12.09 -3.24 3.66
C ILE A 69 -12.19 -2.72 2.23
N LYS A 70 -11.03 -2.48 1.60
CA LYS A 70 -10.95 -2.09 0.19
C LYS A 70 -11.36 -3.26 -0.70
N ALA A 71 -11.76 -2.96 -1.93
CA ALA A 71 -12.15 -3.98 -2.89
C ALA A 71 -10.98 -4.95 -3.13
N MET A 72 -11.22 -6.25 -2.94
CA MET A 72 -10.26 -7.31 -3.25
C MET A 72 -10.37 -7.67 -4.73
N LYS A 73 -9.23 -7.79 -5.43
CA LYS A 73 -9.19 -8.23 -6.81
C LYS A 73 -9.30 -9.75 -6.89
N ASN A 74 -9.83 -10.24 -8.02
CA ASN A 74 -9.80 -11.66 -8.32
C ASN A 74 -8.36 -12.12 -8.55
N ILE A 75 -7.97 -13.20 -7.86
CA ILE A 75 -6.67 -13.83 -8.03
C ILE A 75 -6.88 -15.12 -8.82
N THR A 76 -6.09 -15.29 -9.87
CA THR A 76 -6.04 -16.53 -10.67
C THR A 76 -4.70 -17.20 -10.45
N ALA A 77 -4.71 -18.52 -10.32
CA ALA A 77 -3.50 -19.28 -10.06
C ALA A 77 -3.53 -20.62 -10.80
N ILE A 78 -2.34 -21.11 -11.14
CA ILE A 78 -2.16 -22.43 -11.71
C ILE A 78 -2.38 -23.47 -10.60
N SER A 79 -2.94 -24.63 -10.96
CA SER A 79 -3.12 -25.74 -10.03
C SER A 79 -1.80 -26.08 -9.32
N ALA A 80 -1.88 -26.34 -8.02
CA ALA A 80 -0.75 -26.66 -7.13
C ALA A 80 0.18 -25.49 -6.76
N ASN A 81 -0.06 -24.27 -7.26
CA ASN A 81 0.65 -23.08 -6.77
C ASN A 81 0.01 -22.56 -5.47
N THR A 82 0.86 -22.11 -4.56
CA THR A 82 0.43 -21.36 -3.36
C THR A 82 0.01 -19.94 -3.76
N VAL A 83 -1.09 -19.47 -3.20
CA VAL A 83 -1.59 -18.10 -3.39
C VAL A 83 -1.61 -17.39 -2.05
N PHE A 84 -1.15 -16.14 -2.04
CA PHE A 84 -1.29 -15.24 -0.92
C PHE A 84 -2.42 -14.26 -1.22
N ILE A 85 -3.40 -14.17 -0.32
CA ILE A 85 -4.53 -13.24 -0.43
C ILE A 85 -4.41 -12.26 0.73
N ASP A 86 -4.06 -11.02 0.41
CA ASP A 86 -4.05 -9.94 1.39
C ASP A 86 -5.46 -9.37 1.57
N CYS A 87 -5.82 -9.07 2.82
CA CYS A 87 -7.01 -8.28 3.13
C CYS A 87 -6.61 -6.80 3.16
N PRO A 88 -6.96 -5.99 2.15
CA PRO A 88 -6.61 -4.57 2.15
C PRO A 88 -7.57 -3.81 3.07
N PHE A 89 -7.20 -3.63 4.33
CA PHE A 89 -8.05 -2.96 5.31
C PHE A 89 -7.46 -1.64 5.83
N SER A 90 -8.35 -0.82 6.36
CA SER A 90 -8.05 0.39 7.12
C SER A 90 -8.82 0.33 8.42
N ALA A 91 -8.13 0.48 9.55
CA ALA A 91 -8.76 0.47 10.86
C ALA A 91 -7.94 1.29 11.86
N HIS A 92 -8.65 2.08 12.68
CA HIS A 92 -8.08 2.67 13.89
C HIS A 92 -8.44 1.78 15.07
N ARG A 93 -7.47 0.96 15.50
CA ARG A 93 -7.63 -0.16 16.45
C ARG A 93 -8.36 -1.35 15.83
N LEU A 94 -7.58 -2.25 15.25
CA LEU A 94 -8.08 -3.52 14.72
C LEU A 94 -8.38 -4.49 15.87
N SER A 95 -9.57 -5.09 15.88
CA SER A 95 -9.92 -6.16 16.82
C SER A 95 -9.62 -7.55 16.26
N SER A 96 -10.13 -7.86 15.05
CA SER A 96 -9.89 -9.13 14.36
C SER A 96 -10.11 -9.01 12.85
N ILE A 97 -9.48 -9.89 12.08
CA ILE A 97 -9.72 -10.10 10.64
C ILE A 97 -10.20 -11.55 10.49
N GLN A 98 -11.32 -11.73 9.80
CA GLN A 98 -11.94 -13.04 9.58
C GLN A 98 -12.15 -13.27 8.09
N TRP A 99 -11.77 -14.47 7.63
CA TRP A 99 -11.95 -14.90 6.25
C TRP A 99 -13.10 -15.91 6.19
N TYR A 100 -13.92 -15.79 5.15
CA TYR A 100 -15.06 -16.66 4.91
C TYR A 100 -14.93 -17.29 3.53
N LYS A 101 -15.30 -18.57 3.41
CA LYS A 101 -15.39 -19.31 2.16
C LYS A 101 -16.80 -19.88 2.03
N GLY A 102 -17.44 -19.65 0.90
CA GLY A 102 -18.73 -20.25 0.51
C GLY A 102 -18.55 -21.54 -0.27
#